data_AF-A0A2S9Z2S7-F1
#
_entry.id   AF-A0A2S9Z2S7-F1
#
_cell.length_a   1.000
_cell.length_b   1.000
_cell.length_c   1.000
_cell.angle_alpha   90.00
_cell.angle_beta   90.00
_cell.angle_gamma   90.00
#
_symmetry.space_group_name_H-M   'P 1'
#
loop_
_entity.id
_entity.type
_entity.pdbx_description
1 polymer ?
#
loop_
_entity_poly.entity_id
_entity_poly.type
_entity_poly.pdbx_seq_one_letter_code
_entity_poly.pdbx_strand_id
1 'polypeptide(L)'
;MFTRLARRLNPRRALTAPGLSHCDLDEGLDRIAHRLGLECSNTAVVAHTQRPLQREEVTVVPTTAVARSIYYAPDMDGQADPGEVVWMTLADDEGDTQERAFVVVGRTHHEIMALLISPNAEHAEEKTWLDIGSGVWESSGRNSWVRLDKVVTMPEDAIRRQGAVMPRRRYDRIAHRLRSEFGWN
;
A
#
# COMPACT_ATOMS: atom_id res chain seq x y z
N MET A 1 -5.09 44.95 -74.49
CA MET A 1 -5.65 43.66 -74.94
C MET A 1 -5.75 42.77 -73.71
N PHE A 2 -6.97 42.40 -73.32
CA PHE A 2 -7.32 41.69 -72.07
C PHE A 2 -6.81 40.24 -72.04
N THR A 3 -6.33 39.74 -70.88
CA THR A 3 -6.93 38.55 -70.20
C THR A 3 -6.41 38.25 -68.78
N ARG A 4 -7.40 38.01 -67.90
CA ARG A 4 -7.53 37.32 -66.60
C ARG A 4 -6.43 36.35 -66.13
N LEU A 5 -6.18 36.27 -64.81
CA LEU A 5 -6.58 35.11 -63.98
C LEU A 5 -6.53 35.41 -62.46
N ALA A 6 -7.25 34.59 -61.69
CA ALA A 6 -7.89 34.87 -60.44
C ALA A 6 -7.13 34.48 -59.15
N ARG A 7 -7.50 35.22 -58.10
CA ARG A 7 -7.47 34.97 -56.65
C ARG A 7 -7.58 33.48 -56.23
N ARG A 8 -6.76 33.03 -55.28
CA ARG A 8 -7.18 32.12 -54.19
C ARG A 8 -6.27 32.25 -52.97
N LEU A 9 -6.93 32.47 -51.83
CA LEU A 9 -6.42 32.51 -50.47
C LEU A 9 -6.04 31.09 -50.04
N ASN A 10 -4.90 30.92 -49.35
CA ASN A 10 -4.51 29.64 -48.76
C ASN A 10 -4.92 29.62 -47.28
N PRO A 11 -5.79 28.69 -46.82
CA PRO A 11 -6.21 28.61 -45.44
C PRO A 11 -5.18 27.91 -44.56
N ARG A 12 -5.14 28.33 -43.29
CA ARG A 12 -4.38 27.75 -42.18
C ARG A 12 -4.55 26.23 -42.12
N ARG A 13 -3.45 25.47 -42.19
CA ARG A 13 -3.43 24.06 -41.83
C ARG A 13 -3.34 23.94 -40.30
N ALA A 14 -4.41 23.42 -39.72
CA ALA A 14 -4.45 22.95 -38.35
C ALA A 14 -3.47 21.78 -38.18
N LEU A 15 -2.67 21.82 -37.12
CA LEU A 15 -1.92 20.68 -36.62
C LEU A 15 -2.92 19.76 -35.91
N THR A 16 -3.45 18.78 -36.64
CA THR A 16 -4.20 17.67 -36.07
C THR A 16 -3.19 16.65 -35.56
N ALA A 17 -3.10 16.46 -34.25
CA ALA A 17 -2.40 15.31 -33.68
C ALA A 17 -3.14 14.04 -34.13
N PRO A 18 -2.47 13.04 -34.73
CA PRO A 18 -3.11 11.76 -34.98
C PRO A 18 -3.47 11.14 -33.64
N GLY A 19 -4.73 10.74 -33.48
CA GLY A 19 -5.18 9.96 -32.34
C GLY A 19 -4.36 8.69 -32.27
N LEU A 20 -3.76 8.42 -31.11
CA LEU A 20 -3.08 7.17 -30.82
C LEU A 20 -4.10 6.03 -31.00
N SER A 21 -4.03 5.36 -32.14
CA SER A 21 -4.68 4.08 -32.31
C SER A 21 -3.95 3.08 -31.40
N HIS A 22 -4.67 2.15 -30.79
CA HIS A 22 -4.09 1.16 -29.87
C HIS A 22 -2.85 0.46 -30.49
N CYS A 23 -2.88 0.21 -31.81
CA CYS A 23 -1.75 -0.35 -32.55
C CYS A 23 -0.46 0.51 -32.53
N ASP A 24 -0.54 1.84 -32.52
CA ASP A 24 0.66 2.71 -32.54
C ASP A 24 1.42 2.66 -31.20
N LEU A 25 0.69 2.47 -30.10
CA LEU A 25 1.27 2.30 -28.77
C LEU A 25 1.92 0.92 -28.64
N ASP A 26 1.23 -0.13 -29.09
CA ASP A 26 1.75 -1.51 -29.06
C ASP A 26 3.05 -1.62 -29.89
N GLU A 27 3.08 -1.04 -31.10
CA GLU A 27 4.28 -0.99 -31.95
C GLU A 27 5.41 -0.15 -31.32
N GLY A 28 5.05 0.89 -30.56
CA GLY A 28 5.99 1.68 -29.77
C GLY A 28 6.64 0.87 -28.65
N LEU A 29 5.85 0.08 -27.92
CA LEU A 29 6.31 -0.77 -26.83
C LEU A 29 7.21 -1.92 -27.32
N ASP A 30 6.85 -2.55 -28.43
CA ASP A 30 7.64 -3.63 -29.04
C ASP A 30 9.03 -3.12 -29.48
N ARG A 31 9.12 -1.91 -30.06
CA ARG A 31 10.40 -1.30 -30.42
C ARG A 31 11.29 -1.03 -29.22
N ILE A 32 10.72 -0.65 -28.08
CA ILE A 32 11.47 -0.43 -26.84
C ILE A 32 11.93 -1.78 -26.27
N ALA A 33 11.06 -2.79 -26.25
CA ALA A 33 11.41 -4.14 -25.80
C ALA A 33 12.57 -4.75 -26.60
N HIS A 34 12.54 -4.64 -27.93
CA HIS A 34 13.63 -5.10 -28.80
C HIS A 34 14.94 -4.35 -28.51
N ARG A 35 14.88 -3.03 -28.29
CA ARG A 35 16.08 -2.23 -27.94
C ARG A 35 16.62 -2.57 -26.55
N LEU A 36 15.78 -3.08 -25.67
CA LEU A 36 16.16 -3.54 -24.32
C LEU A 36 16.55 -5.03 -24.29
N GLY A 37 16.49 -5.74 -25.42
CA GLY A 37 16.84 -7.16 -25.52
C GLY A 37 15.84 -8.10 -24.83
N LEU A 38 14.60 -7.67 -24.64
CA LEU A 38 13.52 -8.44 -24.00
C LEU A 38 12.75 -9.25 -25.04
N GLU A 39 13.43 -10.14 -25.77
CA GLU A 39 12.81 -11.05 -26.73
C GLU A 39 12.53 -12.39 -26.04
N CYS A 40 11.35 -12.53 -25.42
CA CYS A 40 10.88 -13.82 -24.91
C CYS A 40 9.59 -14.24 -25.62
N SER A 41 9.70 -15.30 -26.43
CA SER A 41 8.57 -16.03 -26.99
C SER A 41 7.68 -16.62 -25.90
N ASN A 42 6.65 -15.87 -25.50
CA ASN A 42 5.29 -16.36 -25.29
C ASN A 42 4.44 -15.18 -24.84
N THR A 43 3.46 -14.81 -25.65
CA THR A 43 2.31 -14.01 -25.21
C THR A 43 1.49 -14.86 -24.23
N ALA A 44 1.95 -14.94 -22.98
CA ALA A 44 1.02 -14.94 -21.88
C ALA A 44 0.93 -13.48 -21.46
N VAL A 45 -0.13 -12.83 -21.92
CA VAL A 45 -0.75 -11.72 -21.18
C VAL A 45 -0.61 -12.10 -19.72
N VAL A 46 0.12 -11.31 -18.93
CA VAL A 46 0.05 -11.42 -17.48
C VAL A 46 -1.36 -10.93 -17.17
N ALA A 47 -2.34 -11.81 -17.35
CA ALA A 47 -3.48 -11.82 -16.47
C ALA A 47 -2.83 -11.75 -15.10
N HIS A 48 -3.02 -10.63 -14.41
CA HIS A 48 -2.93 -10.59 -12.97
C HIS A 48 -4.05 -11.50 -12.47
N THR A 49 -3.89 -12.81 -12.71
CA THR A 49 -4.54 -13.86 -11.97
C THR A 49 -4.07 -13.55 -10.57
N GLN A 50 -4.92 -12.85 -9.82
CA GLN A 50 -4.74 -12.57 -8.41
C GLN A 50 -4.35 -13.90 -7.80
N ARG A 51 -3.06 -14.04 -7.50
CA ARG A 51 -2.53 -15.27 -6.96
C ARG A 51 -3.23 -15.42 -5.62
N PRO A 52 -3.97 -16.50 -5.35
CA PRO A 52 -4.49 -16.72 -4.02
C PRO A 52 -3.30 -17.16 -3.16
N LEU A 53 -2.51 -16.19 -2.67
CA LEU A 53 -1.34 -16.44 -1.83
C LEU A 53 -1.38 -15.77 -0.46
N GLN A 54 -2.37 -14.93 -0.17
CA GLN A 54 -2.30 -14.07 1.03
C GLN A 54 -2.31 -14.83 2.37
N ARG A 55 -2.69 -16.11 2.43
CA ARG A 55 -2.79 -16.85 3.70
C ARG A 55 -1.50 -17.52 4.18
N GLU A 56 -0.59 -17.94 3.30
CA GLU A 56 0.58 -18.73 3.74
C GLU A 56 1.73 -17.88 4.30
N GLU A 57 1.75 -16.56 4.06
CA GLU A 57 2.86 -15.68 4.44
C GLU A 57 2.50 -14.63 5.50
N VAL A 58 1.23 -14.57 5.90
CA VAL A 58 0.76 -13.70 6.99
C VAL A 58 0.67 -14.51 8.27
N THR A 59 1.53 -14.22 9.25
CA THR A 59 1.51 -14.94 10.53
C THR A 59 1.25 -14.01 11.69
N VAL A 60 0.46 -14.48 12.66
CA VAL A 60 0.18 -13.77 13.89
C VAL A 60 1.00 -14.38 15.01
N VAL A 61 1.92 -13.61 15.58
CA VAL A 61 2.86 -14.06 16.60
C VAL A 61 2.67 -13.28 17.91
N PRO A 62 2.94 -13.90 19.06
CA PRO A 62 3.04 -13.16 20.32
C PRO A 62 4.07 -12.03 20.18
N THR A 63 3.72 -10.82 20.61
CA THR A 63 4.59 -9.64 20.47
C THR A 63 5.97 -9.83 21.11
N THR A 64 6.04 -10.60 22.21
CA THR A 64 7.28 -10.90 22.94
C THR A 64 8.23 -11.79 22.15
N ALA A 65 7.72 -12.64 21.25
CA ALA A 65 8.53 -13.53 20.43
C ALA A 65 9.33 -12.77 19.36
N VAL A 66 8.93 -11.54 19.05
CA VAL A 66 9.51 -10.72 18.00
C VAL A 66 10.00 -9.36 18.50
N ALA A 67 10.07 -9.18 19.82
CA ALA A 67 10.51 -7.94 20.46
C ALA A 67 11.92 -7.53 20.01
N ARG A 68 12.10 -6.25 19.72
CA ARG A 68 13.32 -5.65 19.16
C ARG A 68 13.33 -4.14 19.39
N SER A 69 14.29 -3.44 18.78
CA SER A 69 14.31 -1.98 18.78
C SER A 69 13.08 -1.40 18.07
N ILE A 70 12.36 -0.51 18.75
CA ILE A 70 11.24 0.24 18.18
C ILE A 70 11.57 1.73 18.14
N TYR A 71 11.35 2.34 16.98
CA TYR A 71 11.62 3.75 16.73
C TYR A 71 10.56 4.32 15.80
N TYR A 72 10.41 5.64 15.79
CA TYR A 72 9.50 6.34 14.88
C TYR A 72 10.31 6.95 13.75
N ALA A 73 10.11 6.46 12.52
CA ALA A 73 10.81 6.96 11.35
C ALA A 73 9.98 6.71 10.07
N PRO A 74 8.75 7.25 9.96
CA PRO A 74 7.97 7.09 8.74
C PRO A 74 8.66 7.84 7.59
N ASP A 75 9.00 7.13 6.53
CA ASP A 75 9.51 7.69 5.28
C ASP A 75 8.71 7.19 4.07
N MET A 76 8.55 8.05 3.07
CA MET A 76 7.82 7.74 1.84
C MET A 76 8.79 7.28 0.74
N ASP A 77 9.78 6.47 1.08
CA ASP A 77 10.84 6.01 0.18
C ASP A 77 10.43 4.79 -0.68
N GLY A 78 9.21 4.28 -0.48
CA GLY A 78 8.71 3.07 -1.13
C GLY A 78 8.73 1.84 -0.24
N GLN A 79 9.30 1.95 0.97
CA GLN A 79 9.28 0.91 2.00
C GLN A 79 8.31 1.24 3.15
N ALA A 80 7.65 0.22 3.71
CA ALA A 80 6.77 0.43 4.85
C ALA A 80 7.57 0.57 6.16
N ASP A 81 7.48 1.75 6.76
CA ASP A 81 8.35 2.12 7.87
C ASP A 81 7.65 2.23 9.24
N PRO A 82 8.40 2.07 10.35
CA PRO A 82 7.88 2.27 11.69
C PRO A 82 7.17 3.63 11.88
N GLY A 83 5.87 3.56 12.18
CA GLY A 83 5.00 4.73 12.31
C GLY A 83 4.03 4.94 11.15
N GLU A 84 4.19 4.22 10.04
CA GLU A 84 3.20 4.19 8.97
C GLU A 84 1.96 3.36 9.33
N VAL A 85 0.85 3.70 8.68
CA VAL A 85 -0.39 2.91 8.69
C VAL A 85 -0.58 2.27 7.33
N VAL A 86 -0.82 0.96 7.34
CA VAL A 86 -0.97 0.13 6.15
C VAL A 86 -2.27 -0.67 6.24
N TRP A 87 -2.81 -1.08 5.10
CA TRP A 87 -4.05 -1.84 5.01
C TRP A 87 -3.82 -3.20 4.39
N MET A 88 -4.54 -4.21 4.85
CA MET A 88 -4.56 -5.52 4.23
C MET A 88 -5.99 -6.04 4.19
N THR A 89 -6.34 -6.71 3.10
CA THR A 89 -7.60 -7.44 2.98
C THR A 89 -7.46 -8.79 3.67
N LEU A 90 -8.25 -9.04 4.70
CA LEU A 90 -8.29 -10.32 5.39
C LEU A 90 -9.64 -11.00 5.14
N ALA A 91 -9.62 -12.30 4.85
CA ALA A 91 -10.82 -13.12 4.83
C ALA A 91 -11.12 -13.64 6.24
N ASP A 92 -12.36 -13.52 6.68
CA ASP A 92 -12.83 -14.15 7.90
C ASP A 92 -13.09 -15.67 7.71
N ASP A 93 -13.65 -16.29 8.75
CA ASP A 93 -13.97 -17.74 8.76
C ASP A 93 -15.13 -18.09 7.82
N GLU A 94 -15.98 -17.12 7.49
CA GLU A 94 -17.14 -17.26 6.60
C GLU A 94 -16.77 -16.97 5.13
N GLY A 95 -15.55 -16.49 4.90
CA GLY A 95 -15.02 -16.14 3.59
C GLY A 95 -15.31 -14.70 3.15
N ASP A 96 -15.92 -13.88 4.01
CA ASP A 96 -16.07 -12.45 3.75
C ASP A 96 -14.72 -11.75 3.92
N THR A 97 -14.38 -10.93 2.93
CA THR A 97 -13.12 -10.21 2.92
C THR A 97 -13.32 -8.81 3.43
N GLN A 98 -12.54 -8.43 4.44
CA GLN A 98 -12.61 -7.10 5.01
C GLN A 98 -11.24 -6.48 5.10
N GLU A 99 -11.17 -5.19 4.79
CA GLU A 99 -9.96 -4.43 4.95
C GLU A 99 -9.70 -4.13 6.43
N ARG A 100 -8.46 -4.30 6.85
CA ARG A 100 -7.99 -4.01 8.21
C ARG A 100 -6.78 -3.10 8.15
N ALA A 101 -6.78 -2.10 9.03
CA ALA A 101 -5.65 -1.19 9.19
C ALA A 101 -4.67 -1.75 10.22
N PHE A 102 -3.38 -1.48 9.99
CA PHE A 102 -2.29 -1.87 10.86
C PHE A 102 -1.31 -0.73 11.00
N VAL A 103 -0.67 -0.60 12.17
CA VAL A 103 0.45 0.31 12.37
C VAL A 103 1.76 -0.46 12.33
N VAL A 104 2.69 -0.03 11.48
CA VAL A 104 4.00 -0.65 11.34
C VAL A 104 4.87 -0.33 12.56
N VAL A 105 5.45 -1.37 13.15
CA VAL A 105 6.33 -1.27 14.33
C VAL A 105 7.76 -1.70 14.05
N GLY A 106 7.99 -2.38 12.93
CA GLY A 106 9.30 -2.84 12.54
C GLY A 106 9.29 -3.55 11.20
N ARG A 107 10.48 -3.88 10.72
CA ARG A 107 10.73 -4.58 9.48
C ARG A 107 11.88 -5.56 9.67
N THR A 108 11.83 -6.67 8.94
CA THR A 108 12.95 -7.59 8.73
C THR A 108 13.00 -7.98 7.27
N HIS A 109 14.05 -7.59 6.55
CA HIS A 109 14.20 -7.87 5.12
C HIS A 109 12.98 -7.43 4.28
N HIS A 110 12.14 -8.38 3.86
CA HIS A 110 10.93 -8.15 3.06
C HIS A 110 9.64 -8.33 3.87
N GLU A 111 9.76 -8.59 5.17
CA GLU A 111 8.65 -8.76 6.09
C GLU A 111 8.44 -7.50 6.92
N ILE A 112 7.18 -7.12 7.03
CA ILE A 112 6.70 -6.03 7.86
C ILE A 112 6.12 -6.63 9.13
N MET A 113 6.37 -5.96 10.25
CA MET A 113 5.73 -6.23 11.51
C MET A 113 4.76 -5.11 11.83
N ALA A 114 3.50 -5.45 12.04
CA ALA A 114 2.48 -4.46 12.28
C ALA A 114 1.51 -4.90 13.39
N LEU A 115 0.97 -3.93 14.10
CA LEU A 115 -0.07 -4.14 15.10
C LEU A 115 -1.43 -3.85 14.51
N LEU A 116 -2.41 -4.70 14.81
CA LEU A 116 -3.78 -4.55 14.32
C LEU A 116 -4.45 -3.31 14.94
N ILE A 117 -5.13 -2.52 14.10
CA ILE A 117 -6.04 -1.45 14.51
C ILE A 117 -7.48 -1.95 14.38
N SER A 118 -8.29 -1.71 15.42
CA SER A 118 -9.70 -2.05 15.45
C SER A 118 -10.53 -0.86 15.95
N PRO A 119 -11.65 -0.50 15.29
CA PRO A 119 -12.57 0.50 15.80
C PRO A 119 -13.66 -0.09 16.73
N ASN A 120 -13.54 -1.35 17.18
CA ASN A 120 -14.50 -1.94 18.13
C ASN A 120 -14.33 -1.32 19.53
N ALA A 121 -15.41 -0.76 20.07
CA ALA A 121 -15.41 -0.08 21.37
C ALA A 121 -15.29 -1.04 22.56
N GLU A 122 -15.58 -2.32 22.39
CA GLU A 122 -15.44 -3.34 23.43
C GLU A 122 -13.98 -3.49 23.91
N HIS A 123 -13.01 -3.15 23.04
CA HIS A 123 -11.59 -3.17 23.38
C HIS A 123 -11.18 -2.16 24.46
N ALA A 124 -12.04 -1.20 24.81
CA ALA A 124 -11.76 -0.23 25.86
C ALA A 124 -11.54 -0.86 27.24
N GLU A 125 -12.11 -2.04 27.50
CA GLU A 125 -11.99 -2.75 28.77
C GLU A 125 -10.84 -3.77 28.80
N GLU A 126 -10.21 -4.02 27.64
CA GLU A 126 -9.17 -5.03 27.49
C GLU A 126 -7.76 -4.44 27.67
N LYS A 127 -6.98 -4.99 28.61
CA LYS A 127 -5.62 -4.48 28.93
C LYS A 127 -4.64 -4.56 27.77
N THR A 128 -4.82 -5.53 26.86
CA THR A 128 -3.94 -5.76 25.70
C THR A 128 -4.25 -4.82 24.54
N TRP A 129 -5.27 -3.98 24.65
CA TRP A 129 -5.62 -2.98 23.66
C TRP A 129 -5.31 -1.58 24.18
N LEU A 130 -4.78 -0.74 23.30
CA LEU A 130 -4.44 0.64 23.60
C LEU A 130 -5.29 1.58 22.77
N ASP A 131 -6.03 2.46 23.44
CA ASP A 131 -6.77 3.54 22.78
C ASP A 131 -5.80 4.50 22.06
N ILE A 132 -5.97 4.62 20.74
CA ILE A 132 -5.19 5.51 19.88
C ILE A 132 -6.01 6.68 19.35
N GLY A 133 -7.26 6.87 19.77
CA GLY A 133 -8.12 7.91 19.23
C GLY A 133 -8.69 7.57 17.85
N SER A 134 -9.39 8.54 17.26
CA SER A 134 -9.77 8.52 15.83
C SER A 134 -8.65 9.02 14.93
N GLY A 135 -8.60 8.55 13.68
CA GLY A 135 -7.59 8.96 12.70
C GLY A 135 -7.84 8.39 11.31
N VAL A 136 -6.93 8.66 10.38
CA VAL A 136 -7.05 8.28 8.96
C VAL A 136 -7.11 6.76 8.71
N TRP A 137 -6.72 5.95 9.69
CA TRP A 137 -6.88 4.49 9.68
C TRP A 137 -8.33 4.02 9.68
N GLU A 138 -9.27 4.88 10.13
CA GLU A 138 -10.68 4.58 10.19
C GLU A 138 -11.49 5.70 9.54
N SER A 139 -12.06 5.42 8.37
CA SER A 139 -12.71 6.41 7.51
C SER A 139 -13.96 7.02 8.13
N SER A 140 -14.66 6.29 9.00
CA SER A 140 -15.83 6.80 9.73
C SER A 140 -15.47 7.74 10.88
N GLY A 141 -14.17 7.93 11.17
CA GLY A 141 -13.69 8.79 12.24
C GLY A 141 -13.99 8.26 13.64
N ARG A 142 -14.34 6.98 13.76
CA ARG A 142 -14.59 6.31 15.04
C ARG A 142 -13.30 6.22 15.86
N ASN A 143 -13.47 6.17 17.18
CA ASN A 143 -12.36 5.86 18.07
C ASN A 143 -11.78 4.48 17.72
N SER A 144 -10.47 4.31 17.86
CA SER A 144 -9.80 3.04 17.52
C SER A 144 -8.78 2.63 18.56
N TRP A 145 -8.51 1.34 18.59
CA TRP A 145 -7.58 0.69 19.51
C TRP A 145 -6.53 -0.10 18.72
N VAL A 146 -5.33 -0.17 19.28
CA VAL A 146 -4.23 -1.02 18.76
C VAL A 146 -4.04 -2.22 19.66
N ARG A 147 -3.92 -3.39 19.06
CA ARG A 147 -3.62 -4.64 19.78
C ARG A 147 -2.13 -4.75 20.08
N LEU A 148 -1.76 -4.86 21.35
CA LEU A 148 -0.35 -4.86 21.79
C LEU A 148 0.23 -6.27 21.97
N ASP A 149 -0.57 -7.25 22.36
CA ASP A 149 -0.13 -8.62 22.68
C ASP A 149 0.26 -9.46 21.46
N LYS A 150 -0.21 -9.06 20.27
CA LYS A 150 0.03 -9.78 19.01
C LYS A 150 0.57 -8.86 17.94
N VAL A 151 1.57 -9.35 17.23
CA VAL A 151 2.13 -8.74 16.04
C VAL A 151 1.73 -9.59 14.85
N VAL A 152 1.32 -8.94 13.77
CA VAL A 152 1.15 -9.59 12.48
C VAL A 152 2.42 -9.36 11.67
N THR A 153 3.00 -10.44 11.19
CA THR A 153 4.11 -10.42 10.23
C THR A 153 3.56 -10.75 8.85
N MET A 154 4.00 -10.02 7.84
CA MET A 154 3.47 -10.10 6.48
C MET A 154 4.50 -9.63 5.47
N PRO A 155 4.48 -10.14 4.23
CA PRO A 155 5.33 -9.62 3.18
C PRO A 155 4.83 -8.24 2.72
N GLU A 156 5.74 -7.43 2.20
CA GLU A 156 5.46 -6.05 1.78
C GLU A 156 4.46 -5.94 0.61
N ASP A 157 4.32 -6.97 -0.22
CA ASP A 157 3.36 -7.03 -1.33
C ASP A 157 1.93 -7.40 -0.89
N ALA A 158 1.76 -7.88 0.34
CA ALA A 158 0.44 -8.20 0.91
C ALA A 158 -0.29 -6.96 1.47
N ILE A 159 0.39 -5.82 1.55
CA ILE A 159 -0.18 -4.58 2.10
C ILE A 159 -0.50 -3.54 1.01
N ARG A 160 -1.46 -2.69 1.34
CA ARG A 160 -1.83 -1.50 0.60
C ARG A 160 -1.43 -0.27 1.41
N ARG A 161 -0.65 0.62 0.80
CA ARG A 161 -0.19 1.88 1.40
C ARG A 161 -1.03 3.04 0.87
N GLN A 162 -1.41 3.96 1.76
CA GLN A 162 -2.14 5.19 1.41
C GLN A 162 -1.40 6.47 1.81
N GLY A 163 -0.11 6.37 2.15
CA GLY A 163 0.66 7.52 2.69
C GLY A 163 0.15 7.99 4.05
N ALA A 164 -0.50 7.10 4.81
CA ALA A 164 -1.02 7.42 6.11
C ALA A 164 0.03 7.20 7.19
N VAL A 165 0.20 8.20 8.04
CA VAL A 165 1.21 8.18 9.10
C VAL A 165 0.52 8.36 10.45
N MET A 166 0.90 7.53 11.42
CA MET A 166 0.43 7.68 12.78
C MET A 166 1.07 8.92 13.43
N PRO A 167 0.31 9.78 14.12
CA PRO A 167 0.89 10.89 14.86
C PRO A 167 1.94 10.40 15.88
N ARG A 168 3.13 11.01 15.85
CA ARG A 168 4.27 10.62 16.70
C ARG A 168 3.91 10.38 18.16
N ARG A 169 3.13 11.28 18.78
CA ARG A 169 2.70 11.14 20.18
C ARG A 169 1.90 9.86 20.46
N ARG A 170 1.11 9.39 19.49
CA ARG A 170 0.32 8.14 19.62
C ARG A 170 1.22 6.93 19.43
N TYR A 171 2.15 7.00 18.48
CA TYR A 171 3.17 5.99 18.29
C TYR A 171 4.07 5.85 19.52
N ASP A 172 4.50 6.96 20.12
CA ASP A 172 5.32 6.95 21.33
C ASP A 172 4.61 6.27 22.50
N ARG A 173 3.27 6.40 22.61
CA ARG A 173 2.47 5.65 23.61
C ARG A 173 2.47 4.15 23.36
N ILE A 174 2.35 3.73 22.10
CA ILE A 174 2.49 2.32 21.70
C ILE A 174 3.88 1.81 22.07
N ALA A 175 4.92 2.52 21.63
CA ALA A 175 6.30 2.14 21.89
C ALA A 175 6.62 2.08 23.39
N HIS A 176 6.09 3.02 24.19
CA HIS A 176 6.24 2.99 25.64
C HIS A 176 5.65 1.71 26.25
N ARG A 177 4.41 1.36 25.88
CA ARG A 177 3.75 0.13 26.36
C ARG A 177 4.49 -1.13 25.92
N LEU A 178 4.94 -1.19 24.66
CA LEU A 178 5.72 -2.32 24.15
C LEU A 178 7.03 -2.53 24.91
N ARG A 179 7.73 -1.44 25.25
CA ARG A 179 8.95 -1.51 26.06
C ARG A 179 8.66 -1.95 27.50
N SER A 180 7.63 -1.39 28.13
CA SER A 180 7.34 -1.64 29.54
C SER A 180 6.75 -3.03 29.81
N GLU A 181 5.98 -3.58 28.88
CA GLU A 181 5.18 -4.79 29.10
C GLU A 181 5.62 -5.99 28.26
N PHE A 182 6.30 -5.76 27.13
CA PHE A 182 6.50 -6.77 26.11
C PHE A 182 7.97 -6.97 25.69
N GLY A 183 8.92 -6.32 26.38
CA GLY A 183 10.36 -6.55 26.21
C GLY A 183 10.99 -5.91 24.97
N TRP A 184 10.30 -4.97 24.33
CA TRP A 184 10.87 -4.17 23.24
C TRP A 184 11.89 -3.16 23.78
N ASN A 185 12.78 -2.63 22.93
CA ASN A 185 13.81 -1.67 23.31
C ASN A 185 13.73 -0.36 22.51
#